data_AF-A0A4R9QRX6-F1
#
_entry.id   AF-A0A4R9QRX6-F1
#
_cell.length_a   1.000
_cell.length_b   1.000
_cell.length_c   1.000
_cell.angle_alpha   90.00
_cell.angle_beta   90.00
_cell.angle_gamma   90.00
#
_symmetry.space_group_name_H-M   'P 1'
#
loop_
_entity.id
_entity.type
_entity.pdbx_description
1 polymer ?
#
loop_
_entity_poly.entity_id
_entity_poly.type
_entity_poly.pdbx_seq_one_letter_code
_entity_poly.pdbx_strand_id
1 'polypeptide(L)'
;MENIVVKPLEWEETDERWWGATPIYGLVYEVRTTDRGTTRVRWPENGGWDEFDGNLDEAKAAMQADFDKRVRAVLASPHPVGDDR
;
A
#
# COMPACT_ATOMS: atom_id res chain seq x y z
N MET A 1 7.28 -3.20 24.23
CA MET A 1 7.09 -3.20 22.77
C MET A 1 5.60 -3.15 22.54
N GLU A 2 5.05 -1.98 22.21
CA GLU A 2 3.67 -1.90 21.75
C GLU A 2 3.54 -2.72 20.48
N ASN A 3 2.63 -3.69 20.50
CA ASN A 3 2.36 -4.54 19.35
C ASN A 3 1.52 -3.71 18.38
N ILE A 4 2.17 -2.95 17.50
CA ILE A 4 1.50 -2.13 16.49
C ILE A 4 0.69 -3.07 15.58
N VAL A 5 -0.62 -3.03 15.68
CA VAL A 5 -1.53 -3.77 14.80
C VAL A 5 -1.81 -2.89 13.59
N VAL A 6 -1.13 -3.15 12.48
CA VAL A 6 -1.44 -2.50 11.19
C VAL A 6 -2.65 -3.20 10.59
N LYS A 7 -3.72 -2.43 10.33
CA LYS A 7 -4.91 -2.97 9.67
C LYS A 7 -4.59 -3.37 8.22
N PRO A 8 -5.22 -4.46 7.72
CA PRO A 8 -5.06 -4.82 6.32
C PRO A 8 -5.63 -3.73 5.39
N LEU A 9 -5.06 -3.63 4.18
CA LEU A 9 -5.57 -2.82 3.09
C LEU A 9 -6.95 -3.34 2.68
N GLU A 10 -7.94 -2.45 2.73
CA GLU A 10 -9.27 -2.71 2.24
C GLU A 10 -9.28 -2.46 0.73
N TRP A 11 -9.48 -3.53 -0.04
CA TRP A 11 -9.46 -3.50 -1.50
C TRP A 11 -10.87 -3.34 -2.04
N GLU A 12 -11.11 -2.26 -2.75
CA GLU A 12 -12.34 -2.02 -3.49
C GLU A 12 -12.10 -2.28 -4.98
N GLU A 13 -12.95 -3.11 -5.59
CA GLU A 13 -12.94 -3.28 -7.04
C GLU A 13 -13.62 -2.06 -7.68
N THR A 14 -12.84 -1.27 -8.41
CA THR A 14 -13.32 -0.01 -9.02
C THR A 14 -13.81 -0.22 -10.45
N ASP A 15 -13.22 -1.18 -11.15
CA ASP A 15 -13.52 -1.54 -12.54
C ASP A 15 -13.23 -3.03 -12.74
N GLU A 16 -13.71 -3.61 -13.86
CA GLU A 16 -13.37 -4.99 -14.22
C GLU A 16 -11.84 -5.13 -14.28
N ARG A 17 -11.27 -5.85 -13.30
CA ARG A 17 -9.82 -6.07 -13.10
C ARG A 17 -9.03 -4.93 -12.49
N TRP A 18 -9.64 -3.98 -11.78
CA TRP A 18 -8.94 -2.93 -11.04
C TRP A 18 -9.38 -2.94 -9.58
N TRP A 19 -8.41 -3.04 -8.67
CA TRP A 19 -8.61 -2.91 -7.23
C TRP A 19 -7.80 -1.75 -6.66
N GLY A 20 -8.46 -0.85 -5.93
CA GLY A 20 -7.85 0.26 -5.21
C GLY A 20 -7.94 0.07 -3.70
N ALA A 21 -6.93 0.52 -2.97
CA ALA A 21 -6.93 0.57 -1.52
C ALA A 21 -6.37 1.92 -1.03
N THR A 22 -7.14 2.61 -0.18
CA THR A 22 -6.80 3.93 0.36
C THR A 22 -6.86 3.94 1.88
N PRO A 23 -5.85 3.36 2.58
CA PRO A 23 -5.95 3.08 4.00
C PRO A 23 -5.91 4.33 4.89
N ILE A 24 -4.97 5.25 4.68
CA ILE A 24 -4.76 6.48 5.47
C ILE A 24 -3.78 7.44 4.74
N TYR A 25 -3.85 8.73 5.06
CA TYR A 25 -2.90 9.77 4.61
C TYR A 25 -2.75 9.93 3.09
N GLY A 26 -3.80 9.64 2.31
CA GLY A 26 -3.78 9.80 0.85
C GLY A 26 -2.83 8.84 0.14
N LEU A 27 -2.34 7.78 0.81
CA LEU A 27 -1.63 6.69 0.16
C LEU A 27 -2.63 5.89 -0.66
N VAL A 28 -2.45 5.89 -1.98
CA VAL A 28 -3.30 5.15 -2.91
C VAL A 28 -2.47 3.98 -3.45
N TYR A 29 -2.94 2.77 -3.17
CA TYR A 29 -2.40 1.52 -3.72
C TYR A 29 -3.37 0.98 -4.74
N GLU A 30 -2.89 0.64 -5.93
CA GLU A 30 -3.78 0.12 -6.98
C GLU A 30 -3.15 -1.09 -7.65
N VAL A 31 -3.95 -2.12 -7.83
CA VAL A 31 -3.57 -3.31 -8.59
C VAL A 31 -4.55 -3.45 -9.73
N ARG A 32 -4.05 -3.78 -10.92
CA ARG A 32 -4.89 -4.17 -12.04
C ARG A 32 -4.34 -5.38 -12.77
N THR A 33 -5.23 -6.22 -13.30
CA THR A 33 -4.83 -7.29 -14.21
C THR A 33 -5.16 -6.91 -15.65
N THR A 34 -4.23 -7.13 -16.56
CA THR A 34 -4.42 -6.83 -17.99
C THR A 34 -5.09 -8.00 -18.71
N ASP A 35 -5.64 -7.76 -19.90
CA ASP A 35 -6.18 -8.82 -20.78
C ASP A 35 -5.16 -9.89 -21.15
N ARG A 36 -3.87 -9.59 -21.01
CA ARG A 36 -2.78 -10.55 -21.25
C ARG A 36 -2.45 -11.41 -20.03
N GLY A 37 -3.20 -11.24 -18.93
CA GLY A 37 -2.96 -11.93 -17.66
C GLY A 37 -1.78 -11.38 -16.87
N THR A 38 -1.23 -10.22 -17.23
CA THR A 38 -0.16 -9.58 -16.45
C THR A 38 -0.73 -8.72 -15.34
N THR A 39 -0.07 -8.70 -14.18
CA THR A 39 -0.44 -7.86 -13.04
C THR A 39 0.33 -6.55 -13.11
N ARG A 40 -0.34 -5.43 -12.92
CA ARG A 40 0.27 -4.11 -12.80
C ARG A 40 -0.08 -3.47 -11.48
N VAL A 41 0.87 -2.74 -10.95
CA VAL A 41 0.80 -2.12 -9.62
C VAL A 41 1.06 -0.63 -9.74
N ARG A 42 0.37 0.17 -8.94
CA ARG A 42 0.65 1.58 -8.74
C ARG A 42 0.93 1.81 -7.27
N TRP A 43 2.17 2.17 -7.00
CA TRP A 43 2.66 2.49 -5.66
C TRP A 43 2.33 3.94 -5.32
N PRO A 44 2.07 4.27 -4.05
CA PRO A 44 1.72 5.64 -3.66
C PRO A 44 2.85 6.64 -3.93
N GLU A 45 4.11 6.19 -3.96
CA GLU A 45 5.28 7.02 -4.30
C GLU A 45 5.50 7.17 -5.81
N ASN A 46 4.90 6.30 -6.62
CA ASN A 46 5.12 6.28 -8.05
C ASN A 46 3.88 6.78 -8.79
N GLY A 47 4.06 7.82 -9.61
CA GLY A 47 2.96 8.38 -10.40
C GLY A 47 2.45 7.44 -11.50
N GLY A 48 3.20 6.37 -11.81
CA GLY A 48 2.94 5.45 -12.91
C GLY A 48 2.56 4.03 -12.49
N TRP A 49 2.29 3.22 -13.51
CA TRP A 49 2.00 1.78 -13.36
C TRP A 49 3.24 0.95 -13.67
N ASP A 50 3.69 0.16 -12.72
CA ASP A 50 4.74 -0.83 -12.90
C ASP A 50 4.15 -2.20 -13.23
N GLU A 51 4.90 -3.01 -13.96
CA GLU A 51 4.58 -4.43 -14.12
C GLU A 51 5.03 -5.19 -12.88
N PHE A 52 4.19 -6.10 -12.39
CA PHE A 52 4.48 -6.92 -11.22
C PHE A 52 4.62 -8.38 -11.67
N ASP A 53 5.78 -8.96 -11.38
CA ASP A 53 6.07 -10.37 -11.61
C ASP A 53 5.37 -11.20 -10.53
N GLY A 54 4.11 -11.54 -10.77
CA GLY A 54 3.25 -12.27 -9.84
C GLY A 54 1.77 -12.11 -10.15
N ASN A 55 0.93 -12.80 -9.38
CA ASN A 55 -0.52 -12.72 -9.52
C ASN A 55 -1.13 -11.58 -8.66
N LEU A 56 -2.45 -11.42 -8.76
CA LEU A 56 -3.21 -10.41 -8.02
C LEU A 56 -2.99 -10.49 -6.49
N ASP A 57 -3.05 -11.68 -5.91
CA ASP A 57 -2.89 -11.88 -4.47
C ASP A 57 -1.46 -11.56 -4.01
N GLU A 58 -0.46 -11.95 -4.80
CA GLU A 58 0.94 -11.61 -4.53
C GLU A 58 1.19 -10.09 -4.60
N ALA A 59 0.57 -9.41 -5.57
CA ALA A 59 0.65 -7.94 -5.68
C ALA A 59 -0.03 -7.25 -4.48
N LYS A 60 -1.22 -7.71 -4.07
CA LYS A 60 -1.92 -7.19 -2.88
C LYS A 60 -1.11 -7.42 -1.61
N ALA A 61 -0.46 -8.58 -1.48
CA ALA A 61 0.41 -8.89 -0.35
C ALA A 61 1.69 -8.02 -0.34
N ALA A 62 2.29 -7.76 -1.49
CA ALA A 62 3.44 -6.87 -1.60
C ALA A 62 3.08 -5.42 -1.19
N MET A 63 1.90 -4.94 -1.58
CA MET A 63 1.38 -3.64 -1.16
C MET A 63 1.06 -3.57 0.33
N GLN A 64 0.53 -4.65 0.90
CA GLN A 64 0.33 -4.76 2.34
C GLN A 64 1.66 -4.64 3.11
N ALA A 65 2.71 -5.28 2.61
CA ALA A 65 4.04 -5.24 3.23
C ALA A 65 4.67 -3.83 3.15
N ASP A 66 4.52 -3.14 2.01
CA ASP A 66 4.96 -1.75 1.87
C ASP A 66 4.20 -0.82 2.82
N PHE A 67 2.87 -0.99 2.91
CA PHE A 67 2.04 -0.22 3.84
C PHE A 67 2.44 -0.45 5.30
N ASP A 68 2.62 -1.70 5.74
CA ASP A 68 3.08 -2.01 7.10
C ASP A 68 4.44 -1.37 7.39
N LYS A 69 5.38 -1.42 6.44
CA LYS A 69 6.69 -0.77 6.57
C LYS A 69 6.55 0.75 6.75
N ARG A 70 5.69 1.42 5.96
CA ARG A 70 5.45 2.87 6.08
C ARG A 70 4.80 3.23 7.41
N VAL A 71 3.78 2.50 7.83
CA VAL A 71 3.10 2.74 9.12
C VAL A 71 4.08 2.57 10.27
N ARG A 72 4.91 1.51 10.25
CA ARG A 72 5.96 1.32 11.26
C ARG A 72 7.00 2.41 11.22
N ALA A 73 7.42 2.89 10.05
CA ALA A 73 8.38 3.98 9.94
C ALA A 73 7.84 5.29 10.54
N VAL A 74 6.55 5.59 10.32
CA VAL A 74 5.88 6.76 10.90
C VAL A 74 5.78 6.64 12.44
N LEU A 75 5.42 5.46 12.94
CA LEU A 75 5.27 5.23 14.38
C LEU A 75 6.61 5.11 15.12
N ALA A 76 7.65 4.59 14.45
CA ALA A 76 9.00 4.48 15.00
C ALA A 76 9.79 5.78 14.89
N SER A 77 9.35 6.73 14.05
CA SER A 77 9.91 8.08 14.04
C SER A 77 9.48 8.77 15.33
N PRO A 78 10.40 9.12 16.25
CA PRO A 78 10.05 10.04 17.30
C PRO A 78 9.66 11.32 16.58
N HIS A 79 8.38 11.70 16.67
CA HIS A 79 8.08 13.11 16.55
C HIS A 79 9.07 13.79 17.52
N PRO A 80 9.83 14.82 17.12
CA PRO A 80 10.24 15.78 18.11
C PRO A 80 8.91 16.34 18.63
N VAL A 81 8.37 15.71 19.68
CA VAL A 81 7.66 16.48 20.69
C VAL A 81 8.65 17.57 21.00
N GLY A 82 8.32 18.78 20.54
CA GLY A 82 9.07 19.96 20.90
C GLY A 82 9.18 19.92 22.41
N ASP A 83 10.36 19.56 22.85
CA ASP A 83 10.91 19.86 24.16
C ASP A 83 10.69 21.36 24.37
N ASP A 84 9.86 21.65 25.37
CA ASP A 84 9.97 22.78 26.29
C ASP A 84 10.57 24.09 25.74
N ARG A 85 9.72 25.12 25.58
CA ARG A 85 9.92 26.46 26.15
C ARG A 85 8.61 27.22 26.31
#